data_AF-A0A7X8D186-F1
#
_entry.id   AF-A0A7X8D186-F1
#
_cell.length_a   1.000
_cell.length_b   1.000
_cell.length_c   1.000
_cell.angle_alpha   90.00
_cell.angle_beta   90.00
_cell.angle_gamma   90.00
#
_symmetry.space_group_name_H-M   'P 1'
#
loop_
_entity.id
_entity.type
_entity.pdbx_description
1 polymer ?
#
loop_
_entity_poly.entity_id
_entity_poly.type
_entity_poly.pdbx_seq_one_letter_code
_entity_poly.pdbx_strand_id
1 'polypeptide(L)' 'MDTKKKRFKIPHTYVLLFMMIILVAILTYVIPAGQYEKMEIETEAGTRTVVDPDSYVRVDSNPAKPFDIFKAFPQGLAA' A
#
# COMPACT_ATOMS: atom_id res chain seq x y z
N MET A 1 25.03 -34.14 -21.36
CA MET A 1 24.84 -33.15 -20.26
C MET A 1 23.59 -32.36 -20.59
N ASP A 2 22.44 -32.91 -20.25
CA ASP A 2 21.14 -32.36 -20.60
C ASP A 2 20.80 -31.20 -19.67
N THR A 3 21.04 -29.98 -20.13
CA THR A 3 20.59 -28.76 -19.46
C THR A 3 19.07 -28.68 -19.58
N LYS A 4 18.35 -29.25 -18.60
CA LYS A 4 16.90 -29.07 -18.45
C LYS A 4 16.61 -27.57 -18.39
N LYS A 5 16.18 -26.99 -19.51
CA LYS A 5 15.62 -25.64 -19.59
C LYS A 5 14.41 -25.61 -18.64
N LYS A 6 14.57 -24.99 -17.48
CA LYS A 6 13.51 -24.82 -16.48
C LYS A 6 12.43 -23.98 -17.14
N ARG A 7 11.42 -24.62 -17.73
CA ARG A 7 10.26 -23.92 -18.28
C ARG A 7 9.67 -23.11 -17.15
N PHE A 8 9.81 -21.79 -17.23
CA PHE A 8 9.23 -20.85 -16.29
C PHE A 8 7.71 -20.93 -16.48
N LYS A 9 7.07 -21.87 -15.78
CA LYS A 9 5.61 -21.90 -15.69
C LYS A 9 5.24 -20.60 -15.00
N ILE A 10 4.47 -19.77 -15.68
CA ILE A 10 3.93 -18.54 -15.10
C ILE A 10 3.25 -18.96 -13.79
N PRO A 11 3.74 -18.47 -12.63
CA PRO A 11 3.13 -18.80 -11.36
C PRO A 11 1.69 -18.28 -11.39
N HIS A 12 0.77 -19.05 -10.82
CA HIS A 12 -0.65 -18.69 -10.79
C HIS A 12 -0.81 -17.24 -10.29
N THR A 13 -1.78 -16.50 -10.81
CA THR A 13 -2.10 -15.12 -10.40
C THR A 13 -2.11 -14.91 -8.89
N TYR A 14 -2.59 -15.88 -8.09
CA TYR A 14 -2.55 -15.80 -6.62
C TYR A 14 -1.12 -15.74 -6.04
N VAL A 15 -0.18 -16.47 -6.64
CA VAL A 15 1.23 -16.45 -6.23
C VAL A 15 1.88 -15.11 -6.59
N LEU A 16 1.55 -14.54 -7.75
CA LEU A 16 1.98 -13.20 -8.13
C LEU A 16 1.48 -12.14 -7.14
N LEU A 17 0.19 -12.18 -6.81
CA LEU A 17 -0.43 -11.26 -5.84
C LEU A 17 0.22 -11.40 -4.46
N PHE A 18 0.44 -12.63 -3.98
CA PHE A 18 1.11 -12.87 -2.70
C PHE A 18 2.53 -12.29 -2.68
N MET A 19 3.31 -12.48 -3.76
CA MET A 19 4.64 -11.91 -3.90
C MET A 19 4.62 -10.38 -3.89
N MET A 20 3.62 -9.76 -4.53
CA MET A 20 3.42 -8.31 -4.55
C MET A 20 3.12 -7.76 -3.16
N ILE A 21 2.27 -8.43 -2.37
CA ILE A 21 1.95 -8.00 -1.00
C ILE A 21 3.21 -8.05 -0.12
N ILE A 22 4.02 -9.11 -0.22
CA ILE A 22 5.30 -9.20 0.51
C ILE A 22 6.23 -8.05 0.12
N LEU A 23 6.35 -7.76 -1.18
CA LEU A 23 7.20 -6.68 -1.68
C LEU A 23 6.77 -5.32 -1.12
N VAL A 24 5.48 -5.00 -1.18
CA VAL A 24 4.95 -3.74 -0.64
C VAL A 24 5.12 -3.67 0.88
N ALA A 25 4.89 -4.78 1.60
CA ALA A 25 5.11 -4.84 3.03
C ALA A 25 6.55 -4.52 3.41
N ILE A 26 7.54 -5.04 2.67
CA ILE A 26 8.95 -4.69 2.89
C ILE A 26 9.21 -3.22 2.59
N LEU A 27 8.61 -2.67 1.53
CA LEU A 27 8.72 -1.25 1.18
C LEU A 27 8.22 -0.33 2.32
N THR A 28 7.26 -0.77 3.14
CA THR A 28 6.77 0.03 4.29
C THR A 28 7.83 0.30 5.37
N TYR A 29 8.93 -0.47 5.39
CA TYR A 29 10.04 -0.24 6.32
C TYR A 29 11.02 0.82 5.80
N VAL A 30 11.05 1.07 4.49
CA VAL A 30 11.96 2.02 3.85
C VAL A 30 11.29 3.38 3.63
N ILE A 31 9.98 3.37 3.36
CA ILE A 31 9.21 4.58 3.05
C ILE A 31 8.60 5.15 4.34
N PRO A 32 8.98 6.36 4.77
CA PRO A 32 8.42 6.98 5.97
C PRO A 32 6.95 7.35 5.76
N ALA A 33 6.17 7.27 6.83
CA ALA A 33 4.78 7.69 6.81
C ALA A 33 4.69 9.23 6.81
N GLY A 34 3.82 9.77 5.97
CA GLY A 34 3.52 11.19 5.92
C GLY A 34 2.03 11.41 5.71
N GLN A 35 1.52 12.50 6.27
CA GLN A 35 0.13 12.90 6.11
C GLN A 35 0.05 14.40 5.81
N TYR A 36 -1.02 14.78 5.12
CA TYR A 36 -1.40 16.18 4.95
C TYR A 36 -2.61 16.45 5.84
N GLU A 37 -2.66 17.61 6.45
CA GLU A 37 -3.82 18.07 7.18
C GLU A 37 -4.94 18.47 6.21
N LYS A 38 -6.16 18.31 6.68
CA LYS A 38 -7.36 18.70 5.94
C LYS A 38 -7.86 20.01 6.53
N MET A 39 -8.03 21.00 5.68
CA MET A 39 -8.61 22.30 6.05
C MET A 39 -10.01 22.46 5.45
N GLU A 40 -10.86 23.17 6.15
CA GLU A 40 -12.17 23.57 5.65
C GLU A 40 -12.05 24.92 4.95
N ILE A 41 -12.49 24.99 3.69
CA ILE A 41 -12.63 26.26 2.96
C ILE A 41 -14.11 26.56 2.75
N GLU A 42 -14.49 27.81 2.96
CA GLU A 42 -15.81 28.30 2.58
C GLU A 42 -15.84 28.52 1.07
N THR A 43 -16.79 27.88 0.39
CA THR A 43 -17.08 28.11 -1.03
C THR A 43 -18.50 28.67 -1.16
N GLU A 44 -18.83 29.23 -2.32
CA GLU A 44 -20.20 29.76 -2.58
C GLU A 44 -21.31 28.70 -2.42
N ALA A 45 -20.96 27.41 -2.41
CA ALA A 45 -21.87 26.28 -2.19
C ALA A 45 -21.78 25.67 -0.77
N GLY A 46 -21.08 26.32 0.17
CA GLY A 46 -20.87 25.86 1.54
C GLY A 46 -19.44 25.45 1.87
N THR A 47 -19.24 24.88 3.07
CA THR A 47 -17.94 24.43 3.58
C THR A 47 -17.47 23.15 2.87
N ARG A 48 -16.23 23.14 2.39
CA ARG A 48 -15.59 21.98 1.76
C ARG A 48 -14.29 21.63 2.45
N THR A 49 -14.13 20.35 2.79
CA THR A 49 -12.87 19.83 3.31
C THR A 49 -11.91 19.56 2.15
N VAL A 50 -10.78 20.24 2.12
CA VAL A 50 -9.69 20.06 1.16
C VAL A 50 -8.39 19.77 1.89
N VAL A 51 -7.45 19.17 1.18
CA VAL A 51 -6.10 18.91 1.69
C VAL A 51 -5.29 20.20 1.57
N ASP A 52 -4.64 20.62 2.66
CA ASP A 52 -3.70 21.73 2.64
C ASP A 52 -2.35 21.24 2.08
N PRO A 53 -1.91 21.70 0.89
CA PRO A 53 -0.69 21.23 0.25
C PRO A 53 0.59 21.60 1.01
N ASP A 54 0.58 22.63 1.87
CA ASP A 54 1.76 23.06 2.63
C ASP A 54 1.87 22.37 4.00
N SER A 55 0.83 21.64 4.41
CA SER A 55 0.71 20.98 5.72
C SER A 55 1.37 19.60 5.82
N TYR A 56 2.30 19.25 4.93
CA TYR A 56 2.94 17.93 4.97
C TYR A 56 3.72 17.73 6.27
N VAL A 57 3.29 16.75 7.07
CA VAL A 57 3.98 16.36 8.29
C VAL A 57 4.32 14.87 8.26
N ARG A 58 5.52 14.55 8.73
CA ARG A 58 5.92 13.16 8.98
C ARG A 58 5.23 12.67 10.24
N VAL A 59 4.69 11.47 10.19
CA VAL A 59 4.03 10.80 11.32
C VAL A 59 4.78 9.56 11.72
N ASP A 60 4.41 9.00 12.87
CA ASP A 60 4.99 7.75 13.34
C ASP A 60 4.79 6.64 12.31
N SER A 61 5.90 6.04 11.90
CA SER A 61 5.90 4.92 10.96
C SER A 61 5.19 3.73 11.59
N ASN A 62 4.12 3.25 10.94
CA ASN A 62 3.46 1.99 11.27
C ASN A 62 3.72 0.97 10.13
N PRO A 63 4.90 0.33 10.10
CA PRO A 63 5.25 -0.62 9.06
C PRO A 63 4.34 -1.86 9.12
N ALA A 64 4.16 -2.52 7.97
CA ALA A 64 3.30 -3.69 7.85
C ALA A 64 3.84 -4.87 8.67
N LYS A 65 3.01 -5.42 9.56
CA LYS A 65 3.32 -6.60 10.36
C LYS A 65 3.01 -7.87 9.58
N PRO A 66 3.61 -9.03 9.93
CA PRO A 66 3.31 -10.29 9.27
C PRO A 66 1.81 -10.64 9.27
N PHE A 67 1.07 -10.26 10.31
CA PHE A 67 -0.37 -10.49 10.39
C PHE A 67 -1.19 -9.61 9.41
N ASP A 68 -0.72 -8.39 9.13
CA ASP A 68 -1.37 -7.47 8.18
C ASP A 68 -1.34 -8.03 6.75
N ILE A 69 -0.27 -8.77 6.41
CA ILE A 69 -0.13 -9.47 5.12
C ILE A 69 -1.23 -10.52 4.94
N PHE A 70 -1.53 -11.30 5.99
CA PHE A 70 -2.61 -12.30 5.94
C PHE A 70 -3.99 -11.65 5.91
N LYS A 71 -4.17 -10.51 6.60
CA LYS A 71 -5.43 -9.75 6.62
C LYS A 71 -5.70 -9.00 5.32
N ALA A 72 -4.66 -8.58 4.61
CA ALA A 72 -4.77 -7.83 3.35
C ALA A 72 -5.53 -8.61 2.26
N PHE A 73 -5.41 -9.94 2.22
CA PHE A 73 -6.13 -10.79 1.27
C PHE A 73 -7.66 -10.70 1.41
N PRO A 74 -8.28 -11.05 2.56
CA PRO A 74 -9.72 -10.95 2.73
C PRO A 74 -10.22 -9.50 2.71
N GLN A 75 -9.44 -8.53 3.23
CA GLN A 75 -9.81 -7.12 3.16
C GLN A 75 -9.87 -6.59 1.73
N GLY A 76 -8.91 -6.97 0.89
CA GLY A 76 -8.89 -6.55 -0.51
C GLY A 76 -10.01 -7.16 -1.36
N LEU A 77 -10.54 -8.33 -0.96
CA LEU A 77 -11.68 -8.96 -1.63
C LEU A 77 -13.04 -8.43 -1.15
N ALA A 78 -13.10 -7.81 0.02
CA ALA A 78 -14.32 -7.29 0.64
C ALA A 78 -14.56 -5.79 0.38
N ALA A 79 -13.58 -5.09 -0.19
CA ALA A 79 -13.66 -3.69 -0.59
C ALA A 79 -14.17 -3.54 -2.03
#